data_AF-A0A7Y3LE34-F1
#
_entry.id   AF-A0A7Y3LE34-F1
#
_cell.length_a   1.000
_cell.length_b   1.000
_cell.length_c   1.000
_cell.angle_alpha   90.00
_cell.angle_beta   90.00
_cell.angle_gamma   90.00
#
_symmetry.space_group_name_H-M   'P 1'
#
loop_
_entity.id
_entity.type
_entity.pdbx_description
1 polymer ?
#
loop_
_entity_poly.entity_id
_entity_poly.type
_entity_poly.pdbx_seq_one_letter_code
_entity_poly.pdbx_strand_id
1 'polypeptide(L)'
;MNRSGVLVRLIGLLAIIGIVGTYWMGLVVTPPDVFQGNLVRLVYLHPPVAWVAYLAYGVTSLASIAFLWKRTRNLKWDRLAASSAEVGVLFTGLTLVTGSIWGRPTWGVWWTWDARLTTTALLFLLYLGYLAIRRIPGDRYKVGTRSAVAGLVAFIDVPIVHQSVVWWKTLHQGATVLNPSLSPKIHGEMAWTLLLGFVSFTLLYVWFTIKRYQVASMTDELEDVEVDRMIRERLESDGGVLSGGAPRAESNFVDGGSLK
;
A
#
# COMPACT_ATOMS: atom_id res chain seq x y z
N MET A 1 -22.30 2.85 18.26
CA MET A 1 -20.90 2.95 17.79
C MET A 1 -20.57 1.71 16.95
N ASN A 2 -20.22 1.87 15.68
CA ASN A 2 -20.09 0.74 14.74
C ASN A 2 -18.95 -0.21 15.17
N ARG A 3 -19.22 -1.51 15.36
CA ARG A 3 -18.25 -2.49 15.92
C ARG A 3 -16.94 -2.55 15.13
N SER A 4 -17.01 -2.32 13.81
CA SER A 4 -15.85 -2.25 12.91
C SER A 4 -14.92 -1.08 13.23
N GLY A 5 -15.46 0.10 13.59
CA GLY A 5 -14.66 1.28 13.91
C GLY A 5 -13.89 1.14 15.21
N VAL A 6 -14.47 0.45 16.21
CA VAL A 6 -13.81 0.16 17.49
C VAL A 6 -12.63 -0.79 17.28
N LEU A 7 -12.83 -1.87 16.52
CA LEU A 7 -11.76 -2.84 16.23
C LEU A 7 -10.56 -2.18 15.54
N VAL A 8 -10.79 -1.33 14.53
CA VAL A 8 -9.71 -0.64 13.82
C VAL A 8 -8.93 0.29 14.74
N ARG A 9 -9.60 0.97 15.69
CA ARG A 9 -8.92 1.81 16.69
C ARG A 9 -8.11 0.97 17.68
N LEU A 10 -8.64 -0.18 18.10
CA LEU A 10 -7.92 -1.11 18.97
C LEU A 10 -6.66 -1.65 18.31
N ILE A 11 -6.71 -2.03 17.02
CA ILE A 11 -5.52 -2.46 16.27
C ILE A 11 -4.47 -1.36 16.27
N GLY A 12 -4.86 -0.11 15.99
CA GLY A 12 -3.94 1.03 16.01
C GLY A 12 -3.33 1.28 17.39
N LEU A 13 -4.14 1.21 18.45
CA LEU A 13 -3.66 1.37 19.82
C LEU A 13 -2.67 0.26 20.20
N LEU A 14 -3.00 -1.01 19.90
CA LEU A 14 -2.12 -2.15 20.16
C LEU A 14 -0.81 -2.06 19.36
N ALA A 15 -0.87 -1.57 18.11
CA ALA A 15 0.34 -1.33 17.32
C ALA A 15 1.25 -0.29 17.98
N ILE A 16 0.69 0.84 18.44
CA ILE A 16 1.46 1.90 19.10
C ILE A 16 2.06 1.41 20.43
N ILE A 17 1.24 0.78 21.28
CA ILE A 17 1.70 0.21 22.56
C ILE A 17 2.79 -0.83 22.30
N GLY A 18 2.59 -1.69 21.31
CA GLY A 18 3.55 -2.71 20.92
C GLY A 18 4.89 -2.11 20.48
N ILE A 19 4.87 -1.08 19.62
CA ILE A 19 6.09 -0.39 19.17
C ILE A 19 6.82 0.27 20.35
N VAL A 20 6.09 0.97 21.23
CA VAL A 20 6.68 1.58 22.44
C VAL A 20 7.27 0.49 23.34
N GLY A 21 6.57 -0.63 23.50
CA GLY A 21 7.04 -1.80 24.23
C GLY A 21 8.30 -2.42 23.62
N THR A 22 8.37 -2.59 22.29
CA THR A 22 9.54 -3.07 21.57
C THR A 22 10.75 -2.20 21.84
N TYR A 23 10.61 -0.87 21.76
CA TYR A 23 11.73 0.03 22.03
C TYR A 23 12.10 0.07 23.49
N TRP A 24 11.15 0.04 24.42
CA TRP A 24 11.45 -0.04 25.84
C TRP A 24 12.23 -1.32 26.16
N MET A 25 11.77 -2.48 25.66
CA MET A 25 12.49 -3.75 25.83
C MET A 25 13.88 -3.70 25.17
N GLY A 26 13.96 -3.22 23.93
CA GLY A 26 15.22 -3.13 23.20
C GLY A 26 16.22 -2.13 23.77
N LEU A 27 15.75 -1.10 24.49
CA LEU A 27 16.58 -0.07 25.11
C LEU A 27 16.99 -0.42 26.55
N VAL A 28 16.09 -1.02 27.32
CA VAL A 28 16.25 -1.21 28.78
C VAL A 28 16.47 -2.67 29.17
N VAL A 29 15.80 -3.61 28.51
CA VAL A 29 15.74 -5.02 28.94
C VAL A 29 16.80 -5.87 28.24
N THR A 30 16.96 -5.72 26.93
CA THR A 30 17.86 -6.60 26.17
C THR A 30 19.32 -6.24 26.42
N PRO A 31 20.20 -7.22 26.71
CA PRO A 31 21.63 -6.95 26.85
C PRO A 31 22.28 -6.55 25.51
N PRO A 32 23.46 -5.91 25.54
CA PRO A 32 24.27 -5.73 24.34
C PRO A 32 24.65 -7.07 23.70
N ASP A 33 24.74 -7.11 22.37
CA ASP A 33 25.23 -8.31 21.66
C ASP A 33 26.75 -8.47 21.84
N VAL A 34 27.22 -9.72 21.80
CA VAL A 34 28.64 -10.06 21.99
C VAL A 34 29.54 -9.41 20.94
N PHE A 35 29.07 -9.30 19.69
CA PHE A 35 29.86 -8.76 18.58
C PHE A 35 29.42 -7.35 18.17
N GLN A 36 28.12 -7.09 18.16
CA GLN A 36 27.55 -5.80 17.73
C GLN A 36 27.43 -4.78 18.88
N GLY A 37 27.60 -5.20 20.13
CA GLY A 37 27.39 -4.34 21.29
C GLY A 37 26.01 -3.69 21.26
N ASN A 38 25.96 -2.36 21.37
CA ASN A 38 24.71 -1.60 21.33
C ASN A 38 24.10 -1.46 19.92
N LEU A 39 24.82 -1.80 18.84
CA LEU A 39 24.26 -1.75 17.48
C LEU A 39 23.12 -2.76 17.27
N VAL A 40 23.07 -3.83 18.08
CA VAL A 40 21.99 -4.82 18.06
C VAL A 40 20.60 -4.18 18.24
N ARG A 41 20.52 -3.00 18.87
CA ARG A 41 19.25 -2.29 19.08
C ARG A 41 18.56 -1.94 17.76
N LEU A 42 19.31 -1.77 16.68
CA LEU A 42 18.77 -1.55 15.34
C LEU A 42 18.09 -2.81 14.75
N VAL A 43 18.40 -4.01 15.25
CA VAL A 43 17.70 -5.27 14.92
C VAL A 43 16.23 -5.21 15.32
N TYR A 44 15.87 -4.44 16.35
CA TYR A 44 14.47 -4.32 16.79
C TYR A 44 13.64 -3.33 15.96
N LEU A 45 14.30 -2.58 15.06
CA LEU A 45 13.68 -1.58 14.19
C LEU A 45 13.74 -1.98 12.72
N HIS A 46 14.94 -2.16 12.17
CA HIS A 46 15.13 -2.28 10.73
C HIS A 46 14.53 -3.58 10.14
N PRO A 47 14.80 -4.79 10.67
CA PRO A 47 14.19 -6.02 10.18
C PRO A 47 12.65 -6.05 10.26
N PRO A 48 11.99 -5.62 11.36
CA PRO A 48 10.53 -5.50 11.38
C PRO A 48 9.96 -4.55 10.32
N VAL A 49 10.62 -3.41 10.07
CA VAL A 49 10.24 -2.46 9.02
C VAL A 49 10.42 -3.07 7.62
N ALA A 50 11.55 -3.75 7.37
CA ALA A 50 11.81 -4.45 6.11
C ALA A 50 10.83 -5.60 5.84
N TRP A 51 10.45 -6.33 6.89
CA TRP A 51 9.44 -7.39 6.81
C TRP A 51 8.08 -6.86 6.37
N VAL A 52 7.65 -5.72 6.92
CA VAL A 52 6.39 -5.09 6.52
C VAL A 52 6.39 -4.72 5.04
N ALA A 53 7.52 -4.24 4.50
CA ALA A 53 7.63 -3.96 3.07
C ALA A 53 7.33 -5.22 2.23
N TYR A 54 7.93 -6.37 2.55
CA TYR A 54 7.66 -7.63 1.86
C TYR A 54 6.21 -8.09 2.02
N LEU A 55 5.67 -7.99 3.23
CA LEU A 55 4.27 -8.35 3.52
C LEU A 55 3.30 -7.49 2.69
N ALA A 56 3.53 -6.17 2.64
CA ALA A 56 2.73 -5.24 1.87
C ALA A 56 2.72 -5.60 0.38
N TYR A 57 3.89 -5.91 -0.19
CA TYR A 57 3.99 -6.31 -1.59
C TYR A 57 3.38 -7.70 -1.85
N GLY A 58 3.47 -8.62 -0.89
CA GLY A 58 2.76 -9.91 -0.94
C GLY A 58 1.24 -9.74 -0.98
N VAL A 59 0.69 -8.88 -0.11
CA VAL A 59 -0.74 -8.55 -0.12
C VAL A 59 -1.14 -7.85 -1.43
N THR A 60 -0.32 -6.93 -1.94
CA THR A 60 -0.55 -6.28 -3.24
C THR A 60 -0.64 -7.32 -4.37
N SER A 61 0.24 -8.31 -4.39
CA SER A 61 0.26 -9.38 -5.38
C SER A 61 -0.96 -10.29 -5.26
N LEU A 62 -1.30 -10.74 -4.06
CA LEU A 62 -2.47 -11.60 -3.83
C LEU A 62 -3.77 -10.87 -4.21
N ALA A 63 -3.90 -9.60 -3.85
CA ALA A 63 -5.05 -8.78 -4.23
C ALA A 63 -5.08 -8.52 -5.75
N SER A 64 -3.93 -8.33 -6.38
CA SER A 64 -3.82 -8.22 -7.85
C SER A 64 -4.25 -9.50 -8.56
N ILE A 65 -3.86 -10.68 -8.06
CA ILE A 65 -4.31 -11.98 -8.57
C ILE A 65 -5.83 -12.10 -8.43
N ALA A 66 -6.38 -11.79 -7.24
CA ALA A 66 -7.82 -11.83 -7.01
C ALA A 66 -8.61 -10.86 -7.92
N PHE A 67 -8.03 -9.71 -8.26
CA PHE A 67 -8.61 -8.76 -9.19
C PHE A 67 -8.58 -9.27 -10.65
N LEU A 68 -7.47 -9.88 -11.08
CA LEU A 68 -7.33 -10.41 -12.44
C LEU A 68 -8.17 -11.68 -12.66
N TRP A 69 -8.42 -12.45 -11.61
CA TRP A 69 -9.17 -13.69 -11.69
C TRP A 69 -10.67 -13.45 -11.91
N LYS A 70 -11.22 -13.96 -13.03
CA LYS A 70 -12.59 -13.67 -13.48
C LYS A 70 -13.66 -13.90 -12.40
N ARG A 71 -13.54 -14.96 -11.59
CA ARG A 71 -14.52 -15.32 -10.54
C ARG A 71 -14.54 -14.36 -9.36
N THR A 72 -13.43 -13.68 -9.07
CA THR A 72 -13.27 -12.79 -7.91
C THR A 72 -13.12 -11.33 -8.30
N ARG A 73 -13.05 -11.02 -9.61
CA ARG A 73 -12.83 -9.69 -10.17
C ARG A 73 -13.78 -8.66 -9.58
N ASN A 74 -13.24 -7.78 -8.73
CA ASN A 74 -13.98 -6.73 -8.05
C ASN A 74 -13.04 -5.57 -7.69
N LEU A 75 -13.49 -4.32 -7.82
CA LEU A 75 -12.71 -3.12 -7.47
C LEU A 75 -12.25 -3.11 -6.00
N LYS A 76 -12.90 -3.87 -5.10
CA LYS A 76 -12.42 -4.08 -3.73
C LYS A 76 -10.99 -4.66 -3.70
N TRP A 77 -10.68 -5.63 -4.57
CA TRP A 77 -9.34 -6.20 -4.63
C TRP A 77 -8.32 -5.21 -5.20
N ASP A 78 -8.73 -4.43 -6.19
CA ASP A 78 -7.89 -3.37 -6.76
C ASP A 78 -7.56 -2.28 -5.73
N ARG A 79 -8.55 -1.84 -4.95
CA ARG A 79 -8.36 -0.90 -3.82
C ARG A 79 -7.44 -1.46 -2.75
N LEU A 80 -7.56 -2.76 -2.42
CA LEU A 80 -6.69 -3.41 -1.46
C LEU A 80 -5.25 -3.46 -1.98
N ALA A 81 -5.05 -3.82 -3.24
CA ALA A 81 -3.73 -3.83 -3.88
C ALA A 81 -3.09 -2.43 -3.86
N ALA A 82 -3.86 -1.40 -4.23
CA ALA A 82 -3.41 -0.01 -4.21
C ALA A 82 -3.01 0.44 -2.80
N SER A 83 -3.89 0.21 -1.83
CA SER A 83 -3.70 0.63 -0.44
C SER A 83 -2.48 -0.04 0.18
N SER A 84 -2.33 -1.34 -0.07
CA SER A 84 -1.18 -2.12 0.40
C SER A 84 0.12 -1.64 -0.24
N ALA A 85 0.12 -1.36 -1.55
CA ALA A 85 1.30 -0.85 -2.26
C ALA A 85 1.74 0.52 -1.74
N GLU A 86 0.81 1.45 -1.49
CA GLU A 86 1.11 2.77 -0.93
C GLU A 86 1.79 2.65 0.45
N VAL A 87 1.25 1.80 1.33
CA VAL A 87 1.87 1.55 2.64
C VAL A 87 3.22 0.84 2.48
N GLY A 88 3.33 -0.11 1.55
CA GLY A 88 4.59 -0.82 1.24
C GLY A 88 5.71 0.10 0.80
N VAL A 89 5.42 1.10 -0.03
CA VAL A 89 6.38 2.14 -0.46
C VAL A 89 6.89 2.93 0.75
N LEU A 90 6.00 3.33 1.67
CA LEU A 90 6.43 4.01 2.91
C LEU A 90 7.41 3.15 3.72
N PHE A 91 7.09 1.87 3.93
CA PHE A 91 7.94 0.95 4.69
C PHE A 91 9.24 0.61 3.96
N THR A 92 9.26 0.56 2.63
CA THR A 92 10.48 0.36 1.86
C THR A 92 11.38 1.59 1.94
N GLY A 93 10.81 2.80 1.87
CA GLY A 93 11.55 4.04 2.12
C GLY A 93 12.16 4.07 3.52
N LEU A 94 11.38 3.71 4.55
CA LEU A 94 11.88 3.55 5.91
C LEU A 94 12.97 2.48 6.02
N THR A 95 12.85 1.38 5.28
CA THR A 95 13.88 0.32 5.21
C THR A 95 15.19 0.87 4.65
N LEU A 96 15.15 1.63 3.56
CA LEU A 96 16.34 2.26 2.98
C LEU A 96 16.99 3.26 3.95
N VAL A 97 16.20 4.09 4.61
CA VAL A 97 16.70 5.08 5.59
C VAL A 97 17.31 4.40 6.81
N THR A 98 16.57 3.50 7.45
CA THR A 98 17.05 2.79 8.65
C THR A 98 18.24 1.87 8.33
N GLY A 99 18.26 1.27 7.14
CA GLY A 99 19.38 0.48 6.65
C GLY A 99 20.62 1.33 6.41
N SER A 100 20.48 2.53 5.84
CA SER A 100 21.58 3.48 5.67
C SER A 100 22.17 3.94 7.01
N ILE A 101 21.30 4.24 7.98
CA ILE A 101 21.70 4.58 9.36
C ILE A 101 22.47 3.44 10.00
N TRP A 102 22.06 2.19 9.78
CA TRP A 102 22.77 1.02 10.30
C TRP A 102 24.08 0.73 9.53
N GLY A 103 24.12 1.00 8.24
CA GLY A 103 25.30 0.82 7.41
C GLY A 103 26.47 1.68 7.86
N ARG A 104 26.23 2.94 8.27
CA ARG A 104 27.30 3.87 8.66
C ARG A 104 28.21 3.35 9.78
N PRO A 105 27.70 2.93 10.95
CA PRO A 105 28.55 2.37 12.01
C PRO A 105 29.05 0.95 11.72
N THR A 106 28.37 0.19 10.84
CA THR A 106 28.72 -1.22 10.57
C THR A 106 29.82 -1.35 9.51
N TRP A 107 29.76 -0.55 8.44
CA TRP A 107 30.66 -0.65 7.27
C TRP A 107 31.42 0.64 6.99
N GLY A 108 31.21 1.71 7.77
CA GLY A 108 31.83 3.01 7.55
C GLY A 108 31.23 3.82 6.41
N VAL A 109 30.14 3.37 5.77
CA VAL A 109 29.48 4.08 4.64
C VAL A 109 27.97 4.08 4.79
N TRP A 110 27.32 5.16 4.35
CA TRP A 110 25.86 5.28 4.36
C TRP A 110 25.19 4.47 3.25
N TRP A 111 25.90 4.26 2.14
CA TRP A 111 25.41 3.53 0.98
C TRP A 111 26.56 2.85 0.25
N THR A 112 26.24 1.70 -0.34
CA THR A 112 27.08 0.98 -1.30
C THR A 112 26.16 0.30 -2.31
N TRP A 113 26.67 0.03 -3.50
CA TRP A 113 25.92 -0.63 -4.58
C TRP A 113 26.00 -2.16 -4.46
N ASP A 114 25.79 -2.64 -3.25
CA ASP A 114 25.73 -4.06 -2.93
C ASP A 114 24.43 -4.69 -3.45
N ALA A 115 24.41 -6.02 -3.67
CA ALA A 115 23.26 -6.75 -4.17
C ALA A 115 21.98 -6.50 -3.35
N ARG A 116 22.02 -6.52 -2.01
CA ARG A 116 20.84 -6.28 -1.16
C ARG A 116 20.34 -4.84 -1.25
N LEU A 117 21.26 -3.89 -1.18
CA LEU A 117 20.92 -2.47 -1.19
C LEU A 117 20.34 -2.07 -2.55
N THR A 118 21.00 -2.50 -3.63
CA THR A 118 20.60 -2.20 -5.00
C THR A 118 19.24 -2.81 -5.35
N THR A 119 19.01 -4.08 -5.03
CA THR A 119 17.71 -4.73 -5.27
C THR A 119 16.62 -4.11 -4.41
N THR A 120 16.89 -3.72 -3.16
CA THR A 120 15.89 -3.02 -2.33
C THR A 120 15.55 -1.63 -2.87
N ALA A 121 16.54 -0.89 -3.41
CA ALA A 121 16.30 0.38 -4.08
C ALA A 121 15.51 0.20 -5.39
N LEU A 122 15.81 -0.85 -6.16
CA LEU A 122 15.03 -1.21 -7.34
C LEU A 122 13.58 -1.53 -6.97
N LEU A 123 13.35 -2.36 -5.95
CA LEU A 123 12.02 -2.66 -5.42
C LEU A 123 11.23 -1.38 -5.08
N PHE A 124 11.88 -0.43 -4.41
CA PHE A 124 11.28 0.87 -4.10
C PHE A 124 10.85 1.62 -5.36
N LEU A 125 11.72 1.71 -6.37
CA LEU A 125 11.42 2.37 -7.64
C LEU A 125 10.34 1.64 -8.44
N LEU A 126 10.33 0.30 -8.44
CA LEU A 126 9.30 -0.51 -9.10
C LEU A 126 7.92 -0.23 -8.52
N TYR A 127 7.79 -0.13 -7.20
CA TYR A 127 6.51 0.18 -6.56
C TYR A 127 6.13 1.67 -6.63
N LEU A 128 7.09 2.59 -6.72
CA LEU A 128 6.78 3.97 -7.14
C LEU A 128 6.23 4.00 -8.58
N GLY A 129 6.82 3.21 -9.48
CA GLY A 129 6.32 3.02 -10.85
C GLY A 129 4.91 2.43 -10.89
N TYR A 130 4.63 1.43 -10.04
CA TYR A 130 3.28 0.89 -9.85
C TYR A 130 2.27 1.99 -9.47
N LEU A 131 2.61 2.84 -8.49
CA LEU A 131 1.75 3.96 -8.10
C LEU A 131 1.59 5.01 -9.21
N ALA A 132 2.65 5.26 -9.99
CA ALA A 132 2.59 6.15 -11.14
C ALA A 132 1.62 5.65 -12.23
N ILE A 133 1.62 4.34 -12.53
CA ILE A 133 0.67 3.72 -13.47
C ILE A 133 -0.78 3.94 -13.02
N ARG A 134 -1.04 3.87 -11.71
CA ARG A 134 -2.38 4.10 -11.14
C ARG A 134 -2.87 5.54 -11.27
N ARG A 135 -1.97 6.50 -11.53
CA ARG A 135 -2.32 7.90 -11.77
C ARG A 135 -2.67 8.19 -13.24
N ILE A 136 -2.47 7.23 -14.14
CA ILE A 136 -2.81 7.40 -15.55
C ILE A 136 -4.34 7.44 -15.69
N PRO A 137 -4.91 8.50 -16.30
CA PRO A 137 -6.35 8.59 -16.52
C PRO A 137 -6.88 7.43 -17.37
N GLY A 138 -8.04 6.90 -17.02
CA GLY A 138 -8.71 5.87 -17.79
C GLY A 138 -9.79 5.13 -17.00
N ASP A 139 -10.47 4.21 -17.69
CA ASP A 139 -11.45 3.32 -17.07
C ASP A 139 -10.84 2.56 -15.87
N ARG A 140 -11.55 2.57 -14.73
CA ARG A 140 -11.07 2.01 -13.45
C ARG A 140 -10.64 0.55 -13.59
N TYR A 141 -11.37 -0.26 -14.36
CA TYR A 141 -11.02 -1.66 -14.58
C TYR A 141 -9.78 -1.84 -15.47
N LYS A 142 -9.61 -1.00 -16.50
CA LYS A 142 -8.41 -1.00 -17.34
C LYS A 142 -7.17 -0.56 -16.55
N VAL A 143 -7.28 0.52 -15.77
CA VAL A 143 -6.19 1.00 -14.89
C VAL A 143 -5.83 -0.06 -13.86
N GLY A 144 -6.83 -0.66 -13.19
CA GLY A 144 -6.63 -1.75 -12.24
C GLY A 144 -5.95 -2.97 -12.87
N THR A 145 -6.28 -3.31 -14.14
CA THR A 145 -5.68 -4.45 -14.84
C THR A 145 -4.20 -4.21 -15.13
N ARG A 146 -3.87 -3.04 -15.68
CA ARG A 146 -2.46 -2.65 -15.97
C ARG A 146 -1.64 -2.60 -14.68
N SER A 147 -2.22 -2.05 -13.62
CA SER A 147 -1.58 -1.93 -12.32
C SER A 147 -1.35 -3.30 -11.69
N ALA A 148 -2.35 -4.17 -11.69
CA ALA A 148 -2.24 -5.54 -11.17
C ALA A 148 -1.11 -6.32 -11.85
N VAL A 149 -0.99 -6.22 -13.18
CA VAL A 149 0.12 -6.84 -13.93
C VAL A 149 1.47 -6.24 -13.50
N ALA A 150 1.58 -4.91 -13.45
CA ALA A 150 2.80 -4.25 -13.01
C ALA A 150 3.22 -4.64 -11.58
N GLY A 151 2.25 -4.77 -10.67
CA GLY A 151 2.49 -5.17 -9.28
C GLY A 151 3.00 -6.61 -9.16
N LEU A 152 2.47 -7.52 -9.99
CA LEU A 152 2.95 -8.90 -10.03
C LEU A 152 4.35 -9.03 -10.61
N VAL A 153 4.67 -8.25 -11.65
CA VAL A 153 6.03 -8.19 -12.20
C VAL A 153 7.00 -7.62 -11.17
N ALA A 154 6.64 -6.52 -10.50
CA ALA A 154 7.46 -5.93 -9.45
C ALA A 154 7.71 -6.89 -8.27
N PHE A 155 6.71 -7.72 -7.92
CA PHE A 155 6.82 -8.67 -6.83
C PHE A 155 7.87 -9.76 -7.05
N ILE A 156 8.27 -10.03 -8.30
CA ILE A 156 9.38 -10.96 -8.61
C ILE A 156 10.69 -10.48 -7.96
N ASP A 157 10.85 -9.17 -7.74
CA ASP A 157 12.04 -8.62 -7.08
C ASP A 157 12.06 -8.92 -5.57
N VAL A 158 10.91 -9.14 -4.90
CA VAL A 158 10.87 -9.49 -3.47
C VAL A 158 11.70 -10.74 -3.12
N PRO A 159 11.52 -11.91 -3.79
CA PRO A 159 12.38 -13.06 -3.53
C PRO A 159 13.83 -12.82 -3.96
N ILE A 160 14.09 -12.02 -5.00
CA ILE A 160 15.46 -11.65 -5.40
C ILE A 160 16.15 -10.88 -4.28
N VAL A 161 15.47 -9.86 -3.74
CA VAL A 161 15.96 -9.10 -2.59
C VAL A 161 16.19 -10.07 -1.43
N HIS A 162 15.20 -10.89 -1.04
CA HIS A 162 15.35 -11.82 0.09
C HIS A 162 16.54 -12.78 -0.07
N GLN A 163 16.75 -13.34 -1.24
CA GLN A 163 17.84 -14.27 -1.51
C GLN A 163 19.17 -13.60 -1.84
N SER A 164 19.22 -12.28 -1.96
CA SER A 164 20.43 -11.56 -2.38
C SER A 164 21.62 -11.77 -1.44
N VAL A 165 21.34 -12.04 -0.16
CA VAL A 165 22.36 -12.32 0.87
C VAL A 165 22.89 -13.76 0.84
N VAL A 166 22.24 -14.63 0.08
CA VAL A 166 22.64 -16.03 -0.12
C VAL A 166 23.31 -16.18 -1.49
N TRP A 167 22.75 -15.55 -2.52
CA TRP A 167 23.23 -15.68 -3.90
C TRP A 167 24.52 -14.91 -4.19
N TRP A 168 24.73 -13.75 -3.54
CA TRP A 168 25.91 -12.92 -3.77
C TRP A 168 26.73 -12.70 -2.51
N LYS A 169 28.03 -12.46 -2.71
CA LYS A 169 28.90 -11.92 -1.65
C LYS A 169 28.46 -10.48 -1.38
N THR A 170 27.97 -10.25 -0.17
CA THR A 170 27.41 -8.98 0.23
C THR A 170 28.01 -8.49 1.54
N LEU A 171 28.07 -7.16 1.72
CA LEU A 171 28.36 -6.54 3.02
C LEU A 171 27.18 -6.70 3.99
N HIS A 172 25.98 -6.92 3.47
CA HIS A 172 24.78 -7.10 4.27
C HIS A 172 24.83 -8.42 5.05
N GLN A 173 24.59 -8.33 6.35
CA GLN A 173 24.51 -9.49 7.23
C GLN A 173 23.43 -10.49 6.78
N GLY A 174 23.67 -11.79 7.00
CA GLY A 174 22.69 -12.84 6.70
C GLY A 174 21.42 -12.70 7.56
N ALA A 175 20.35 -13.38 7.15
CA ALA A 175 19.06 -13.30 7.84
C ALA A 175 19.12 -13.82 9.30
N THR A 176 18.59 -13.03 10.23
CA THR A 176 18.53 -13.37 11.66
C THR A 176 17.50 -14.46 11.96
N VAL A 177 16.34 -14.43 11.29
CA VAL A 177 15.20 -15.33 11.55
C VAL A 177 14.94 -16.26 10.36
N LEU A 178 14.62 -15.70 9.19
CA LEU A 178 14.32 -16.46 7.97
C LEU A 178 15.60 -16.79 7.19
N ASN A 179 16.45 -17.64 7.76
CA ASN A 179 17.66 -18.13 7.10
C ASN A 179 17.47 -19.52 6.46
N PRO A 180 18.35 -19.93 5.52
CA PRO A 180 18.21 -21.22 4.82
C PRO A 180 18.23 -22.44 5.73
N SER A 181 18.89 -22.37 6.90
CA SER A 181 18.97 -23.46 7.87
C SER A 181 17.78 -23.50 8.84
N LEU A 182 16.83 -22.57 8.73
CA LEU A 182 15.66 -22.44 9.61
C LEU A 182 16.02 -22.40 11.11
N SER A 183 17.18 -21.86 11.44
CA SER A 183 17.72 -21.79 12.81
C SER A 183 17.94 -20.33 13.21
N PRO A 184 17.02 -19.71 14.00
CA PRO A 184 17.17 -18.32 14.41
C PRO A 184 18.50 -18.05 15.10
N LYS A 185 19.19 -16.98 14.68
CA LYS A 185 20.50 -16.57 15.23
C LYS A 185 20.38 -15.64 16.45
N ILE A 186 19.17 -15.53 17.00
CA ILE A 186 18.82 -14.63 18.10
C ILE A 186 18.03 -15.43 19.15
N HIS A 187 18.33 -15.22 20.43
CA HIS A 187 17.77 -15.99 21.55
C HIS A 187 17.46 -15.08 22.75
N GLY A 188 16.84 -15.64 23.78
CA GLY A 188 16.56 -14.95 25.04
C GLY A 188 15.66 -13.71 24.88
N GLU A 189 15.94 -12.66 25.64
CA GLU A 189 15.16 -11.41 25.59
C GLU A 189 15.25 -10.72 24.22
N MET A 190 16.36 -10.88 23.51
CA MET A 190 16.53 -10.30 22.17
C MET A 190 15.55 -10.90 21.17
N ALA A 191 15.33 -12.21 21.22
CA ALA A 191 14.38 -12.89 20.32
C ALA A 191 12.94 -12.46 20.59
N TRP A 192 12.54 -12.38 21.87
CA TRP A 192 11.20 -11.92 22.26
C TRP A 192 10.96 -10.46 21.88
N THR A 193 11.97 -9.60 22.07
CA THR A 193 11.90 -8.20 21.67
C THR A 193 11.74 -8.06 20.17
N LEU A 194 12.51 -8.84 19.40
CA LEU A 194 12.40 -8.86 17.94
C LEU A 194 11.03 -9.36 17.46
N LEU A 195 10.51 -10.43 18.08
CA LEU A 195 9.18 -10.95 17.77
C LEU A 195 8.09 -9.90 18.05
N LEU A 196 8.16 -9.22 19.20
CA LEU A 196 7.25 -8.13 19.52
C LEU A 196 7.36 -7.02 18.48
N GLY A 197 8.56 -6.71 18.01
CA GLY A 197 8.79 -5.79 16.89
C GLY A 197 8.05 -6.22 15.63
N PHE A 198 8.25 -7.46 15.16
CA PHE A 198 7.54 -7.99 13.99
C PHE A 198 6.02 -7.91 14.13
N VAL A 199 5.47 -8.31 15.29
CA VAL A 199 4.03 -8.24 15.55
C VAL A 199 3.53 -6.79 15.53
N SER A 200 4.21 -5.88 16.22
CA SER A 200 3.78 -4.50 16.39
C SER A 200 3.80 -3.72 15.07
N PHE A 201 4.86 -3.89 14.27
CA PHE A 201 4.94 -3.30 12.93
C PHE A 201 3.95 -3.96 11.95
N THR A 202 3.66 -5.26 12.07
CA THR A 202 2.60 -5.90 11.28
C THR A 202 1.22 -5.34 11.62
N LEU A 203 0.92 -5.11 12.91
CA LEU A 203 -0.33 -4.46 13.32
C LEU A 203 -0.41 -3.02 12.80
N LEU A 204 0.69 -2.27 12.84
CA LEU A 204 0.77 -0.92 12.28
C LEU A 204 0.46 -0.93 10.77
N TYR A 205 1.05 -1.87 10.04
CA TYR A 205 0.76 -2.09 8.62
C TYR A 205 -0.72 -2.40 8.36
N VAL A 206 -1.30 -3.33 9.11
CA VAL A 206 -2.72 -3.69 8.97
C VAL A 206 -3.59 -2.46 9.24
N TRP A 207 -3.28 -1.68 10.27
CA TRP A 207 -4.01 -0.47 10.60
C TRP A 207 -3.94 0.57 9.47
N PHE A 208 -2.74 0.86 8.97
CA PHE A 208 -2.52 1.81 7.87
C PHE A 208 -3.20 1.36 6.58
N THR A 209 -3.11 0.08 6.22
CA THR A 209 -3.75 -0.47 5.03
C THR A 209 -5.28 -0.39 5.13
N ILE A 210 -5.86 -0.70 6.29
CA ILE A 210 -7.32 -0.53 6.50
C ILE A 210 -7.71 0.93 6.36
N LYS A 211 -6.95 1.86 6.96
CA LYS A 211 -7.24 3.29 6.85
C LYS A 211 -7.12 3.81 5.43
N ARG A 212 -6.08 3.39 4.71
CA ARG A 212 -5.89 3.79 3.33
C ARG A 212 -6.99 3.23 2.42
N TYR A 213 -7.40 1.98 2.65
CA TYR A 213 -8.52 1.35 1.95
C TYR A 213 -9.85 2.08 2.21
N GLN A 214 -10.13 2.45 3.46
CA GLN A 214 -11.33 3.23 3.82
C GLN A 214 -11.35 4.56 3.07
N VAL A 215 -10.22 5.27 3.03
CA VAL A 215 -10.10 6.52 2.25
C VAL A 215 -10.35 6.27 0.78
N ALA A 216 -9.75 5.22 0.18
CA ALA A 216 -9.97 4.90 -1.23
C ALA A 216 -11.43 4.58 -1.55
N SER A 217 -12.12 3.81 -0.69
CA SER A 217 -13.54 3.52 -0.88
C SER A 217 -14.40 4.79 -0.83
N MET A 218 -14.15 5.67 0.13
CA MET A 218 -14.88 6.93 0.26
C MET A 218 -14.61 7.86 -0.92
N THR A 219 -13.38 7.92 -1.44
CA THR A 219 -13.06 8.70 -2.64
C THR A 219 -13.82 8.20 -3.86
N ASP A 220 -13.84 6.89 -4.09
CA ASP A 220 -14.61 6.31 -5.21
C ASP A 220 -16.11 6.57 -5.08
N GLU A 221 -16.66 6.46 -3.86
CA GLU A 221 -18.08 6.75 -3.58
C GLU A 221 -18.44 8.22 -3.87
N LEU A 222 -17.56 9.16 -3.51
CA LEU A 222 -17.74 10.59 -3.81
C LEU A 222 -17.69 10.87 -5.32
N GLU A 223 -16.76 10.25 -6.03
CA GLU A 223 -16.67 10.35 -7.49
C GLU A 223 -17.94 9.81 -8.17
N ASP A 224 -18.48 8.70 -7.69
CA ASP A 224 -19.71 8.11 -8.25
C ASP A 224 -20.92 9.05 -8.04
N VAL A 225 -21.06 9.64 -6.84
CA VAL A 225 -22.12 10.62 -6.54
C VAL A 225 -21.99 11.89 -7.40
N GLU A 226 -20.76 12.37 -7.62
CA GLU A 226 -20.50 13.54 -8.46
C GLU A 226 -20.90 13.28 -9.91
N VAL A 227 -20.54 12.11 -10.45
CA VAL A 227 -20.94 11.71 -11.81
C VAL A 227 -22.46 11.62 -11.93
N ASP A 228 -23.15 11.03 -10.96
CA ASP A 228 -24.62 10.95 -10.95
C ASP A 228 -25.28 12.33 -10.90
N ARG A 229 -24.69 13.27 -10.13
CA ARG A 229 -25.14 14.67 -10.09
C ARG A 229 -24.98 15.34 -11.45
N MET A 230 -23.80 15.23 -12.07
CA MET A 230 -23.53 15.82 -13.40
C MET A 230 -24.47 15.27 -14.48
N ILE A 231 -24.77 13.96 -14.44
CA ILE A 231 -25.73 13.34 -15.37
C ILE A 231 -27.13 13.93 -15.15
N ARG A 232 -27.56 14.09 -13.90
CA ARG A 232 -28.89 14.65 -13.58
C ARG A 232 -29.03 16.10 -14.04
N GLU A 233 -28.04 16.94 -13.74
CA GLU A 233 -28.00 18.34 -14.19
C GLU A 233 -28.05 18.43 -15.72
N ARG A 234 -27.33 17.54 -16.41
CA ARG A 234 -27.35 17.50 -17.88
C ARG A 234 -28.74 17.12 -18.43
N LEU A 235 -29.39 16.11 -17.85
CA LEU A 235 -30.74 15.69 -18.25
C LEU A 235 -31.79 16.79 -18.00
N GLU A 236 -31.68 17.52 -16.88
CA GLU A 236 -32.54 18.67 -16.59
C GLU A 236 -32.32 19.81 -17.59
N SER A 237 -31.06 20.09 -17.94
CA SER A 237 -30.72 21.11 -18.95
C SER A 237 -31.23 20.75 -20.35
N ASP A 238 -31.10 19.48 -20.78
CA ASP A 238 -31.53 19.02 -22.10
C ASP A 238 -33.06 18.83 -22.16
N GLY A 239 -33.71 18.45 -21.05
CA GLY A 239 -35.17 18.37 -20.92
C GLY A 239 -35.85 19.74 -20.98
N GLY A 240 -35.19 20.81 -20.50
CA GLY A 240 -35.66 22.19 -20.66
C GLY A 240 -35.66 22.67 -22.11
N VAL A 241 -34.73 22.18 -22.95
CA VAL A 241 -34.63 22.55 -24.37
C VAL A 241 -35.78 21.93 -25.19
N LEU A 242 -36.24 20.72 -24.85
CA LEU A 242 -37.34 20.05 -25.56
C LEU A 242 -38.74 20.58 -25.18
N SER A 243 -38.87 21.26 -24.04
CA SER A 243 -40.12 21.90 -23.60
C SER A 243 -40.32 23.33 -24.16
N GLY A 244 -39.28 23.93 -24.75
CA GLY A 244 -39.25 25.37 -25.10
C GLY A 244 -39.70 25.74 -26.52
N GLY A 245 -40.18 24.79 -27.34
CA GLY A 245 -40.37 25.03 -28.77
C GLY A 245 -41.50 24.23 -29.41
N ALA A 246 -42.74 24.42 -28.98
CA ALA A 246 -43.89 24.17 -29.85
C ALA A 246 -44.33 25.52 -30.45
N PRO A 247 -44.20 25.75 -31.78
CA PRO A 247 -44.78 26.93 -32.40
C PRO A 247 -46.29 26.89 -32.20
N ARG A 248 -46.86 27.92 -31.57
CA ARG A 248 -48.31 28.12 -31.56
C ARG A 248 -48.77 28.25 -33.01
N ALA A 249 -49.49 27.26 -33.51
CA ALA A 249 -50.24 27.38 -34.74
C ALA A 249 -51.33 28.44 -34.52
N GLU A 250 -51.09 29.66 -35.00
CA GLU A 250 -52.14 30.67 -35.17
C GLU A 250 -53.11 30.15 -36.23
N SER A 251 -54.25 29.64 -35.77
CA SER A 251 -55.40 29.36 -36.62
C SER A 251 -56.07 30.68 -37.01
N ASN A 252 -55.62 31.28 -38.10
CA ASN A 252 -56.39 32.32 -38.79
C ASN A 252 -57.57 31.68 -39.52
N PHE A 253 -58.65 31.45 -38.77
CA PHE A 253 -59.97 31.22 -39.32
C PHE A 253 -60.62 32.59 -39.50
N VAL A 254 -60.55 33.14 -40.71
CA VAL A 254 -61.36 34.30 -41.11
C VAL A 254 -62.59 33.75 -41.83
N ASP A 255 -63.72 34.10 -41.23
CA ASP A 255 -65.09 33.78 -41.60
C ASP A 255 -65.47 34.30 -43.00
N GLY A 256 -66.43 33.61 -43.62
CA GLY A 256 -66.86 33.84 -44.99
C GLY A 256 -67.58 35.17 -45.20
N GLY A 257 -67.48 35.69 -46.42
CA GLY A 257 -68.21 36.86 -46.88
C GLY A 257 -68.39 36.85 -48.39
N SER A 258 -69.61 36.50 -48.80
CA SER A 258 -70.21 36.58 -50.14
C SER A 258 -69.85 37.86 -50.93
N LEU A 259 -69.66 37.75 -52.26
CA LEU A 259 -70.55 38.34 -53.29
C LEU A 259 -69.92 38.34 -54.70
N LYS A 260 -70.71 37.79 -55.63
CA LYS A 260 -70.73 37.96 -57.11
C LYS A 260 -69.69 37.22 -57.96
#